data_AF-A0A967SP98-F1
#
_entry.id   AF-A0A967SP98-F1
#
_cell.length_a   1.000
_cell.length_b   1.000
_cell.length_c   1.000
_cell.angle_alpha   90.00
_cell.angle_beta   90.00
_cell.angle_gamma   90.00
#
_symmetry.space_group_name_H-M   'P 1'
#
loop_
_entity.id
_entity.type
_entity.pdbx_description
1 polymer ?
#
loop_
_entity_poly.entity_id
_entity_poly.type
_entity_poly.pdbx_seq_one_letter_code
_entity_poly.pdbx_strand_id
1 'polypeptide(L)' 'DTLDCLNSVTKLSYDNYHTIVVDNGSKDDSVKQIQSAFPEVNLITLPYNLGYAAGNNVG' A
#
# COMPACT_ATOMS: atom_id res chain seq x y z
N ASP A 1 6.78 9.60 3.14
CA ASP A 1 6.85 8.30 3.84
C ASP A 1 6.36 7.12 2.99
N THR A 2 5.05 6.86 2.87
CA THR A 2 4.54 5.69 2.09
C THR A 2 4.81 5.81 0.59
N LEU A 3 4.54 6.97 -0.01
CA LEU A 3 4.80 7.19 -1.44
C LEU A 3 6.28 7.09 -1.79
N ASP A 4 7.16 7.58 -0.90
CA ASP A 4 8.61 7.46 -1.07
C ASP A 4 9.07 6.00 -0.98
N CYS A 5 8.48 5.23 -0.06
CA CYS A 5 8.70 3.80 0.05
C CYS A 5 8.31 3.07 -1.24
N LEU A 6 7.11 3.33 -1.77
CA LEU A 6 6.66 2.75 -3.03
C LEU A 6 7.57 3.14 -4.20
N ASN A 7 7.98 4.41 -4.29
CA ASN A 7 8.94 4.87 -5.30
C ASN A 7 10.33 4.23 -5.15
N SER A 8 10.69 3.73 -3.97
CA SER A 8 11.93 2.97 -3.79
C SER A 8 11.79 1.54 -4.31
N VAL A 9 10.62 0.93 -4.14
CA VAL A 9 10.30 -0.42 -4.63
C VAL A 9 10.26 -0.46 -6.15
N THR A 10 9.73 0.58 -6.82
CA THR A 10 9.71 0.66 -8.29
C THR A 10 11.12 0.69 -8.94
N LYS A 11 12.17 0.95 -8.15
CA LYS A 11 13.57 1.00 -8.60
C LYS A 11 14.31 -0.33 -8.44
N LEU A 12 13.64 -1.38 -7.95
CA LEU A 12 14.23 -2.70 -7.88
C LEU A 12 14.59 -3.20 -9.29
N SER A 13 15.80 -3.76 -9.44
CA SER A 13 16.25 -4.39 -10.70
C SER A 13 15.83 -5.86 -10.80
N TYR A 14 14.99 -6.34 -9.89
CA TYR A 14 14.48 -7.69 -9.85
C TYR A 14 13.02 -7.66 -10.28
N ASP A 15 12.65 -8.42 -11.31
CA ASP A 15 11.34 -8.27 -11.95
C ASP A 15 10.24 -9.16 -11.35
N ASN A 16 10.60 -10.16 -10.55
CA ASN A 16 9.64 -11.16 -10.05
C ASN A 16 9.11 -10.83 -8.64
N TYR A 17 8.45 -9.68 -8.51
CA TYR A 17 7.78 -9.26 -7.27
C TYR A 17 6.38 -8.72 -7.55
N HIS A 18 5.59 -8.63 -6.49
CA HIS A 18 4.30 -7.95 -6.50
C HIS A 18 4.20 -7.06 -5.28
N THR A 19 3.61 -5.89 -5.44
CA THR A 19 3.44 -4.92 -4.35
C THR A 19 1.97 -4.86 -3.95
N ILE A 20 1.72 -5.20 -2.70
CA ILE A 20 0.43 -5.05 -2.04
C ILE A 20 0.56 -3.96 -0.98
N VAL A 21 -0.40 -3.04 -0.94
CA VAL A 21 -0.54 -2.05 0.13
C VAL A 21 -1.85 -2.30 0.83
N VAL A 22 -1.79 -2.46 2.15
CA VAL A 22 -2.98 -2.54 2.99
C VAL A 22 -3.18 -1.19 3.68
N ASP A 23 -4.22 -0.46 3.26
CA ASP A 23 -4.70 0.68 4.02
C ASP A 23 -5.53 0.18 5.23
N ASN A 24 -4.99 0.37 6.43
CA ASN A 24 -5.57 -0.14 7.67
C ASN A 24 -6.57 0.85 8.29
N GLY A 25 -7.52 1.33 7.48
CA GLY A 25 -8.57 2.26 7.89
C GLY A 25 -8.08 3.69 8.09
N SER A 26 -7.30 4.21 7.15
CA SER A 26 -6.91 5.62 7.16
C SER A 26 -8.12 6.53 6.99
N LYS A 27 -8.01 7.75 7.54
CA LYS A 27 -9.07 8.77 7.50
C LYS A 27 -8.71 10.00 6.65
N ASP A 28 -7.53 9.97 6.05
CA ASP A 28 -7.00 11.01 5.18
C ASP A 28 -7.09 10.59 3.70
N ASP A 29 -6.51 11.38 2.81
CA ASP A 29 -6.51 11.11 1.37
C ASP A 29 -5.42 10.12 0.91
N SER A 30 -4.77 9.39 1.83
CA SER A 30 -3.67 8.46 1.51
C SER A 30 -4.04 7.45 0.43
N VAL A 31 -5.23 6.82 0.53
CA VAL A 31 -5.76 5.88 -0.47
C VAL A 31 -5.79 6.52 -1.86
N LYS A 32 -6.33 7.73 -1.98
CA LYS A 32 -6.43 8.43 -3.27
C LYS A 32 -5.06 8.79 -3.82
N GLN A 33 -4.14 9.24 -2.96
CA GLN A 33 -2.78 9.59 -3.36
C GLN A 33 -2.02 8.36 -3.87
N ILE A 34 -2.13 7.23 -3.17
CA ILE A 34 -1.49 5.97 -3.58
C ILE A 34 -2.08 5.48 -4.91
N GLN A 35 -3.40 5.44 -5.03
CA GLN A 35 -4.08 5.00 -6.26
C GLN A 35 -3.72 5.87 -7.48
N SER A 36 -3.53 7.18 -7.27
CA SER A 36 -3.15 8.11 -8.33
C SER A 36 -1.68 8.02 -8.71
N ALA A 37 -0.79 7.77 -7.75
CA ALA A 37 0.66 7.77 -7.98
C ALA A 37 1.19 6.41 -8.44
N PHE A 38 0.56 5.32 -7.99
CA PHE A 38 0.97 3.93 -8.24
C PHE A 38 -0.26 3.08 -8.62
N PRO A 39 -0.90 3.34 -9.77
CA PRO A 39 -2.10 2.62 -10.20
C PRO A 39 -1.89 1.10 -10.39
N GLU A 40 -0.65 0.65 -10.49
CA GLU A 40 -0.24 -0.75 -10.62
C GLU A 40 -0.17 -1.51 -9.27
N VAL A 41 -0.15 -0.81 -8.14
CA VAL A 41 -0.12 -1.42 -6.81
C VAL A 41 -1.47 -2.03 -6.48
N ASN A 42 -1.45 -3.23 -5.92
CA ASN A 42 -2.67 -3.84 -5.39
C ASN A 42 -3.00 -3.22 -4.02
N LEU A 43 -4.00 -2.33 -4.01
CA LEU A 43 -4.42 -1.60 -2.81
C LEU A 43 -5.64 -2.26 -2.16
N ILE A 44 -5.47 -2.74 -0.93
CA ILE A 44 -6.55 -3.28 -0.09
C ILE A 44 -6.93 -2.22 0.95
N THR A 45 -8.17 -1.73 0.90
CA THR A 45 -8.67 -0.73 1.86
C THR A 45 -9.57 -1.36 2.92
N LEU A 46 -9.18 -1.26 4.18
CA LEU A 46 -9.96 -1.75 5.31
C LEU A 46 -10.90 -0.66 5.85
N PRO A 47 -12.14 -1.01 6.26
CA PRO A 47 -13.10 -0.02 6.75
C PRO A 47 -12.73 0.59 8.12
N TYR A 48 -11.85 -0.07 8.88
CA TYR A 48 -11.34 0.39 10.17
C TYR A 48 -10.00 -0.28 10.48
N ASN A 49 -9.25 0.31 11.41
CA ASN A 49 -7.95 -0.19 11.85
C ASN A 49 -8.10 -1.51 12.63
N LEU A 50 -7.53 -2.59 12.10
CA LEU A 50 -7.55 -3.93 12.70
C LEU A 50 -6.41 -4.18 13.71
N GLY A 51 -5.55 -3.19 13.93
CA GLY A 51 -4.26 -3.37 14.57
C GLY A 51 -3.20 -3.92 13.62
N TYR A 52 -1.95 -3.98 14.08
CA TYR A 52 -0.79 -4.27 13.22
C TYR A 52 -0.83 -5.68 12.61
N ALA A 53 -0.91 -6.72 13.43
CA ALA A 53 -0.83 -8.10 12.96
C ALA A 53 -2.01 -8.46 12.06
N ALA A 54 -3.24 -8.11 12.45
CA ALA A 54 -4.42 -8.40 11.67
C ALA A 54 -4.45 -7.60 10.36
N GLY A 55 -4.01 -6.33 10.35
CA GLY A 55 -3.90 -5.55 9.12
C GLY A 55 -2.90 -6.16 8.14
N ASN A 56 -1.71 -6.57 8.61
CA ASN A 56 -0.71 -7.20 7.76
C ASN A 56 -1.15 -8.56 7.22
N ASN A 57 -1.88 -9.37 8.00
CA ASN A 57 -2.32 -10.71 7.59
C ASN A 57 -3.42 -10.71 6.49
N VAL A 58 -3.90 -9.54 6.07
CA VAL A 58 -4.87 -9.41 4.97
C VAL A 58 -4.21 -9.50 3.60
N GLY A 59 -2.91 -9.20 3.49
CA GLY A 59 -2.13 -9.20 2.24
C GLY A 59 -0.86 -10.03 2.35
#